data_AF-A0A953H248-F1
#
_entry.id   AF-A0A953H248-F1
#
_cell.length_a   1.000
_cell.length_b   1.000
_cell.length_c   1.000
_cell.angle_alpha   90.00
_cell.angle_beta   90.00
_cell.angle_gamma   90.00
#
_symmetry.space_group_name_H-M   'P 1'
#
loop_
_entity.id
_entity.type
_entity.pdbx_description
1 polymer ?
#
loop_
_entity_poly.entity_id
_entity_poly.type
_entity_poly.pdbx_seq_one_letter_code
_entity_poly.pdbx_strand_id
1 'polypeptide(L)'
;MARSTETKIYRREKVDVVWDECRGILVKANPEERIRQDVVRLLVKKLKVPIDHISTEEPAGNGTKGRSFGGRIDIVVWDRPRIEEEDRVPILGVEVKCEATFKSGSAWEQLSSYQQYLPFRYGAVAYSAKWGDVEFRDYNKAHGDVPGDSVGSQLRKLIKRRKFTTPSGISIFDAVVESALYRRVESAKTVEEKKKIISSGRKAELDTLKILYGDNTLRSRPDLFLPIAVTAWCLYELPLPVRKSSKTFGFQVLEDKGIDWFSNSNAGGGSWPGYYRSFLVKDPDGSAQVYRFSVCGCDDINADKYFGNRVGYTMLIVAIDDLDLGRHNSLQLRLDTFLEESMGGWKLTHDGTMTAGATGAVKRDIVLSKVKQLRPDRLCDSKVQLGSPFRTNAAAVDMMFRLMCYAYIRDKVRSDKRKA
;
A
#
# COMPACT_ATOMS: atom_id res chain seq x y z
N MET A 1 2.22 22.31 -16.07
CA MET A 1 3.62 21.86 -16.21
C MET A 1 3.62 20.36 -16.49
N ALA A 2 4.10 19.92 -17.65
CA ALA A 2 4.26 18.49 -17.92
C ALA A 2 5.33 17.93 -16.97
N ARG A 3 4.93 17.09 -16.01
CA ARG A 3 5.90 16.37 -15.16
C ARG A 3 6.77 15.51 -16.08
N SER A 4 8.10 15.68 -15.99
CA SER A 4 9.10 14.86 -16.68
C SER A 4 8.70 13.37 -16.70
N THR A 5 8.93 12.69 -17.82
CA THR A 5 8.79 11.22 -17.91
C THR A 5 9.92 10.51 -17.18
N GLU A 6 11.03 11.19 -16.91
CA GLU A 6 12.20 10.61 -16.25
C GLU A 6 11.90 10.17 -14.82
N THR A 7 12.37 8.98 -14.51
CA THR A 7 12.34 8.40 -13.19
C THR A 7 13.19 9.21 -12.20
N LYS A 8 12.57 9.66 -11.12
CA LYS A 8 13.29 10.26 -9.99
C LYS A 8 14.08 9.20 -9.23
N ILE A 9 15.33 9.54 -8.95
CA ILE A 9 16.23 8.71 -8.15
C ILE A 9 16.16 9.19 -6.71
N TYR A 10 16.05 8.24 -5.79
CA TYR A 10 16.20 8.47 -4.37
C TYR A 10 17.39 7.68 -3.85
N ARG A 11 17.84 8.03 -2.65
CA ARG A 11 18.94 7.32 -2.00
C ARG A 11 18.42 6.64 -0.75
N ARG A 12 18.65 5.33 -0.65
CA ARG A 12 18.34 4.52 0.53
C ARG A 12 19.64 3.90 1.01
N GLU A 13 20.07 4.31 2.19
CA GLU A 13 21.41 4.04 2.71
C GLU A 13 22.50 4.44 1.68
N LYS A 14 23.18 3.46 1.08
CA LYS A 14 24.22 3.66 0.06
C LYS A 14 23.78 3.27 -1.35
N VAL A 15 22.52 2.87 -1.53
CA VAL A 15 21.98 2.35 -2.79
C VAL A 15 21.03 3.37 -3.40
N ASP A 16 21.16 3.58 -4.69
CA ASP A 16 20.20 4.38 -5.46
C ASP A 16 18.96 3.53 -5.73
N VAL A 17 17.78 4.12 -5.51
CA VAL A 17 16.49 3.46 -5.65
C VAL A 17 15.53 4.31 -6.47
N VAL A 18 14.57 3.65 -7.09
CA VAL A 18 13.48 4.27 -7.84
C VAL A 18 12.14 3.77 -7.32
N TRP A 19 11.10 4.58 -7.52
CA TRP A 19 9.74 4.22 -7.19
C TRP A 19 9.10 3.42 -8.32
N ASP A 20 8.66 2.21 -8.01
CA ASP A 20 7.85 1.39 -8.91
C ASP A 20 6.38 1.84 -8.82
N GLU A 21 5.85 2.45 -9.88
CA GLU A 21 4.48 2.98 -9.90
C GLU A 21 3.42 1.87 -9.84
N CYS A 22 3.75 0.66 -10.32
CA CYS A 22 2.82 -0.46 -10.38
C CYS A 22 2.80 -1.23 -9.05
N ARG A 23 3.96 -1.52 -8.47
CA ARG A 23 4.06 -2.25 -7.19
C ARG A 23 3.91 -1.33 -5.98
N GLY A 24 4.10 -0.03 -6.20
CA GLY A 24 4.03 0.99 -5.17
C GLY A 24 5.16 0.89 -4.15
N ILE A 25 6.35 0.41 -4.52
CA ILE A 25 7.49 0.17 -3.63
C ILE A 25 8.77 0.85 -4.15
N LEU A 26 9.79 0.99 -3.30
CA LEU A 26 11.14 1.35 -3.74
C LEU A 26 11.93 0.12 -4.16
N VAL A 27 12.59 0.20 -5.31
CA VAL A 27 13.44 -0.86 -5.86
C VAL A 27 14.80 -0.32 -6.29
N LYS A 28 15.82 -1.20 -6.40
CA LYS A 28 17.18 -0.81 -6.79
C LYS A 28 17.17 -0.16 -8.18
N ALA A 29 17.82 0.99 -8.31
CA ALA A 29 17.82 1.83 -9.51
C ALA A 29 18.81 1.33 -10.58
N ASN A 30 18.68 0.08 -11.02
CA ASN A 30 19.46 -0.41 -12.15
C ASN A 30 18.98 0.24 -13.47
N PRO A 31 19.80 0.24 -14.54
CA PRO A 31 19.44 0.87 -15.82
C PRO A 31 18.12 0.37 -16.41
N GLU A 32 17.87 -0.93 -16.35
CA GLU A 32 16.66 -1.56 -16.89
C GLU A 32 15.40 -1.15 -16.11
N GLU A 33 15.46 -1.10 -14.78
CA GLU A 33 14.36 -0.69 -13.92
C GLU A 33 13.99 0.79 -14.13
N ARG A 34 14.98 1.65 -14.41
CA ARG A 34 14.72 3.05 -14.79
C ARG A 34 13.91 3.13 -16.08
N ILE A 35 14.31 2.37 -17.10
CA ILE A 35 13.60 2.31 -18.37
C ILE A 35 12.21 1.70 -18.15
N ARG A 36 12.08 0.63 -17.36
CA ARG A 36 10.81 -0.03 -17.03
C ARG A 36 9.82 0.98 -16.44
N GLN A 37 10.24 1.77 -15.46
CA GLN A 37 9.38 2.79 -14.86
C GLN A 37 9.06 3.95 -15.80
N ASP A 38 9.98 4.33 -16.67
CA ASP A 38 9.70 5.34 -17.69
C ASP A 38 8.68 4.84 -18.74
N VAL A 39 8.77 3.57 -19.15
CA VAL A 39 7.80 2.91 -20.04
C VAL A 39 6.42 2.83 -19.38
N VAL A 40 6.34 2.46 -18.09
CA VAL A 40 5.08 2.51 -17.32
C VAL A 40 4.48 3.92 -17.36
N ARG A 41 5.27 4.96 -17.08
CA ARG A 41 4.78 6.36 -17.14
C ARG A 41 4.34 6.76 -18.53
N LEU A 42 4.98 6.23 -19.56
CA LEU A 42 4.60 6.45 -20.95
C LEU A 42 3.22 5.81 -21.24
N LEU A 43 3.00 4.56 -20.84
CA LEU A 43 1.71 3.86 -20.99
C LEU A 43 0.58 4.66 -20.30
N VAL A 44 0.83 5.14 -19.08
CA VAL A 44 -0.14 5.95 -18.33
C VAL A 44 -0.37 7.32 -18.97
N LYS A 45 0.69 8.08 -19.25
CA LYS A 45 0.57 9.48 -19.69
C LYS A 45 0.15 9.61 -21.15
N LYS A 46 0.71 8.79 -22.04
CA LYS A 46 0.50 8.87 -23.50
C LYS A 46 -0.63 7.96 -23.94
N LEU A 47 -0.59 6.68 -23.55
CA LEU A 47 -1.62 5.72 -23.97
C LEU A 47 -2.90 5.78 -23.14
N LYS A 48 -2.85 6.47 -21.99
CA LYS A 48 -3.98 6.61 -21.04
C LYS A 48 -4.41 5.27 -20.46
N VAL A 49 -3.46 4.33 -20.35
CA VAL A 49 -3.69 3.06 -19.65
C VAL A 49 -3.76 3.37 -18.15
N PRO A 50 -4.83 2.96 -17.44
CA PRO A 50 -4.90 3.10 -15.99
C PRO A 50 -3.77 2.31 -15.30
N ILE A 51 -3.17 2.87 -14.25
CA ILE A 51 -2.01 2.24 -13.58
C ILE A 51 -2.36 0.88 -12.96
N ASP A 52 -3.60 0.73 -12.48
CA ASP A 52 -4.16 -0.50 -11.90
C ASP A 52 -4.39 -1.60 -12.94
N HIS A 53 -4.31 -1.29 -14.24
CA HIS A 53 -4.27 -2.27 -15.32
C HIS A 53 -2.84 -2.69 -15.69
N ILE A 54 -1.81 -2.17 -15.03
CA ILE A 54 -0.41 -2.45 -15.36
C ILE A 54 0.23 -3.25 -14.20
N SER A 55 0.90 -4.34 -14.53
CA SER A 55 1.79 -5.08 -13.64
C SER A 55 3.23 -4.88 -14.08
N THR A 56 4.16 -4.82 -13.12
CA THR A 56 5.60 -4.98 -13.36
C THR A 56 6.07 -6.29 -12.72
N GLU A 57 7.09 -6.93 -13.32
CA GLU A 57 7.68 -8.17 -12.79
C GLU A 57 6.66 -9.32 -12.65
N GLU A 58 5.74 -9.45 -13.61
CA GLU A 58 4.63 -10.39 -13.56
C GLU A 58 5.13 -11.83 -13.84
N PRO A 59 4.87 -12.81 -12.97
CA PRO A 59 5.24 -14.20 -13.22
C PRO A 59 4.56 -14.75 -14.48
N ALA A 60 5.34 -15.29 -15.42
CA ALA A 60 4.80 -15.81 -16.67
C ALA A 60 4.02 -17.14 -16.51
N GLY A 61 4.17 -17.85 -15.38
CA GLY A 61 3.76 -19.25 -15.22
C GLY A 61 2.64 -19.56 -14.23
N ASN A 62 1.99 -18.58 -13.59
CA ASN A 62 0.99 -18.85 -12.53
C ASN A 62 -0.44 -19.15 -13.04
N GLY A 63 -0.59 -19.66 -14.28
CA GLY A 63 -1.90 -19.80 -14.93
C GLY A 63 -2.35 -21.20 -15.35
N THR A 64 -1.49 -22.22 -15.38
CA THR A 64 -1.92 -23.56 -15.82
C THR A 64 -1.26 -24.70 -15.04
N LYS A 65 -2.09 -25.64 -14.60
CA LYS A 65 -1.72 -26.90 -13.94
C LYS A 65 -0.58 -27.59 -14.70
N GLY A 66 0.62 -27.65 -14.10
CA GLY A 66 1.63 -28.67 -14.43
C GLY A 66 2.92 -28.22 -15.11
N ARG A 67 3.12 -26.93 -15.45
CA ARG A 67 4.44 -26.43 -15.89
C ARG A 67 4.77 -25.08 -15.28
N SER A 68 5.74 -25.06 -14.38
CA SER A 68 6.38 -23.83 -13.91
C SER A 68 7.33 -23.31 -14.98
N PHE A 69 6.91 -22.34 -15.79
CA PHE A 69 7.89 -21.55 -16.54
C PHE A 69 8.54 -20.56 -15.57
N GLY A 70 9.85 -20.72 -15.34
CA GLY A 70 10.61 -19.78 -14.52
C GLY A 70 10.85 -18.51 -15.31
N GLY A 71 10.26 -17.39 -14.87
CA GLY A 71 10.48 -16.10 -15.51
C GLY A 71 9.42 -15.07 -15.13
N ARG A 72 9.76 -13.80 -15.36
CA ARG A 72 8.87 -12.66 -15.15
C ARG A 72 8.87 -11.80 -16.40
N ILE A 73 7.69 -11.37 -16.80
CA ILE A 73 7.52 -10.39 -17.87
C ILE A 73 7.69 -9.01 -17.21
N ASP A 74 8.49 -8.14 -17.83
CA ASP A 74 8.83 -6.84 -17.25
C ASP A 74 7.61 -5.97 -17.00
N ILE A 75 6.71 -5.89 -17.99
CA ILE A 75 5.45 -5.16 -17.88
C ILE A 75 4.33 -5.95 -18.57
N VAL A 76 3.17 -6.05 -17.92
CA VAL A 76 1.94 -6.61 -18.52
C VAL A 76 0.81 -5.59 -18.37
N VAL A 77 0.08 -5.33 -19.45
CA VAL A 77 -1.17 -4.55 -19.43
C VAL A 77 -2.35 -5.50 -19.52
N TRP A 78 -3.31 -5.33 -18.62
CA TRP A 78 -4.49 -6.16 -18.46
C TRP A 78 -5.76 -5.46 -18.95
N ASP A 79 -6.77 -6.24 -19.31
CA ASP A 79 -8.09 -5.72 -19.69
C ASP A 79 -8.89 -5.18 -18.49
N ARG A 80 -8.55 -5.62 -17.27
CA ARG A 80 -9.22 -5.25 -16.01
C ARG A 80 -8.23 -4.82 -14.92
N PRO A 81 -8.69 -4.07 -13.91
CA PRO A 81 -7.89 -3.67 -12.76
C PRO A 81 -7.35 -4.87 -11.98
N ARG A 82 -6.20 -4.67 -11.31
CA ARG A 82 -5.54 -5.68 -10.47
C ARG A 82 -6.43 -6.27 -9.37
N ILE A 83 -7.35 -5.48 -8.81
CA ILE A 83 -8.27 -5.95 -7.76
C ILE A 83 -9.24 -7.04 -8.25
N GLU A 84 -9.48 -7.12 -9.56
CA GLU A 84 -10.30 -8.14 -10.21
C GLU A 84 -9.38 -9.23 -10.77
N GLU A 85 -8.54 -9.82 -9.91
CA GLU A 85 -7.43 -10.69 -10.33
C GLU A 85 -7.90 -11.95 -11.09
N GLU A 86 -9.09 -12.46 -10.72
CA GLU A 86 -9.76 -13.58 -11.38
C GLU A 86 -10.21 -13.18 -12.80
N ASP A 87 -9.83 -14.01 -13.79
CA ASP A 87 -10.20 -13.87 -15.21
C ASP A 87 -9.66 -12.65 -15.97
N ARG A 88 -8.59 -11.99 -15.46
CA ARG A 88 -7.92 -10.94 -16.25
C ARG A 88 -7.30 -11.52 -17.51
N VAL A 89 -7.49 -10.81 -18.62
CA VAL A 89 -6.90 -11.16 -19.90
C VAL A 89 -5.71 -10.23 -20.16
N PRO A 90 -4.50 -10.79 -20.40
CA PRO A 90 -3.35 -9.98 -20.74
C PRO A 90 -3.53 -9.41 -22.16
N ILE A 91 -3.38 -8.10 -22.33
CA ILE A 91 -3.53 -7.43 -23.63
C ILE A 91 -2.18 -7.16 -24.28
N LEU A 92 -1.23 -6.61 -23.50
CA LEU A 92 0.11 -6.23 -23.96
C LEU A 92 1.16 -6.78 -23.00
N GLY A 93 2.14 -7.52 -23.52
CA GLY A 93 3.39 -7.84 -22.82
C GLY A 93 4.50 -6.92 -23.30
N VAL A 94 5.32 -6.41 -22.38
CA VAL A 94 6.49 -5.58 -22.72
C VAL A 94 7.74 -6.19 -22.11
N GLU A 95 8.77 -6.35 -22.93
CA GLU A 95 10.13 -6.65 -22.47
C GLU A 95 10.97 -5.37 -22.52
N VAL A 96 11.72 -5.11 -21.48
CA VAL A 96 12.57 -3.93 -21.33
C VAL A 96 14.02 -4.36 -21.36
N LYS A 97 14.82 -3.73 -22.20
CA LYS A 97 16.28 -3.94 -22.22
C LYS A 97 17.01 -2.62 -22.13
N CYS A 98 18.19 -2.62 -21.52
CA CYS A 98 19.10 -1.48 -21.59
C CYS A 98 19.97 -1.62 -22.85
N GLU A 99 20.11 -0.55 -23.63
CA GLU A 99 20.95 -0.53 -24.84
C GLU A 99 22.37 -1.06 -24.59
N ALA A 100 22.94 -0.78 -23.41
CA ALA A 100 24.30 -1.20 -23.06
C ALA A 100 24.49 -2.72 -22.91
N THR A 101 23.41 -3.50 -22.72
CA THR A 101 23.47 -4.95 -22.50
C THR A 101 22.79 -5.76 -23.62
N PHE A 102 22.26 -5.09 -24.65
CA PHE A 102 21.44 -5.74 -25.65
C PHE A 102 22.27 -6.50 -26.71
N LYS A 103 21.87 -7.75 -26.97
CA LYS A 103 22.20 -8.51 -28.18
C LYS A 103 20.95 -8.57 -29.05
N SER A 104 21.07 -8.15 -30.32
CA SER A 104 19.96 -8.07 -31.29
C SER A 104 19.12 -9.35 -31.33
N GLY A 105 17.79 -9.22 -31.27
CA GLY A 105 16.82 -10.32 -31.42
C GLY A 105 16.39 -11.02 -30.12
N SER A 106 17.23 -11.02 -29.07
CA SER A 106 16.99 -11.83 -27.86
C SER A 106 15.75 -11.41 -27.05
N ALA A 107 15.39 -10.14 -27.06
CA ALA A 107 14.20 -9.64 -26.33
C ALA A 107 12.88 -10.12 -26.95
N TRP A 108 12.80 -10.18 -28.29
CA TRP A 108 11.61 -10.67 -28.99
C TRP A 108 11.45 -12.18 -28.83
N GLU A 109 12.55 -12.93 -28.82
CA GLU A 109 12.54 -14.38 -28.50
C GLU A 109 12.05 -14.62 -27.08
N GLN A 110 12.58 -13.87 -26.10
CA GLN A 110 12.16 -13.95 -24.71
C GLN A 110 10.67 -13.61 -24.54
N LEU A 111 10.22 -12.50 -25.10
CA LEU A 111 8.81 -12.09 -25.04
C LEU A 111 7.88 -13.13 -25.72
N SER A 112 8.32 -13.71 -26.84
CA SER A 112 7.57 -14.75 -27.53
C SER A 112 7.51 -16.07 -26.75
N SER A 113 8.55 -16.38 -25.96
CA SER A 113 8.50 -17.51 -25.02
C SER A 113 7.45 -17.28 -23.93
N TYR A 114 7.34 -16.06 -23.39
CA TYR A 114 6.32 -15.72 -22.40
C TYR A 114 4.91 -15.78 -22.98
N GLN A 115 4.72 -15.36 -24.23
CA GLN A 115 3.42 -15.36 -24.92
C GLN A 115 2.77 -16.75 -25.01
N GLN A 116 3.56 -17.83 -24.96
CA GLN A 116 3.06 -19.21 -24.92
C GLN A 116 2.35 -19.55 -23.60
N TYR A 117 2.73 -18.88 -22.50
CA TYR A 117 2.20 -19.13 -21.16
C TYR A 117 1.20 -18.07 -20.72
N LEU A 118 1.42 -16.82 -21.15
CA LEU A 118 0.54 -15.69 -20.91
C LEU A 118 0.17 -15.06 -22.25
N PRO A 119 -0.92 -15.50 -22.91
CA PRO A 119 -1.21 -15.20 -24.32
C PRO A 119 -1.74 -13.78 -24.50
N PHE A 120 -0.86 -12.79 -24.41
CA PHE A 120 -1.17 -11.42 -24.78
C PHE A 120 -1.27 -11.25 -26.30
N ARG A 121 -2.10 -10.30 -26.72
CA ARG A 121 -2.31 -9.99 -28.13
C ARG A 121 -1.18 -9.17 -28.74
N TYR A 122 -0.69 -8.17 -28.01
CA TYR A 122 0.37 -7.29 -28.47
C TYR A 122 1.65 -7.55 -27.67
N GLY A 123 2.78 -7.51 -28.34
CA GLY A 123 4.09 -7.45 -27.71
C GLY A 123 4.72 -6.08 -27.92
N ALA A 124 5.54 -5.65 -26.98
CA ALA A 124 6.44 -4.54 -27.19
C ALA A 124 7.84 -4.82 -26.64
N VAL A 125 8.85 -4.26 -27.29
CA VAL A 125 10.21 -4.21 -26.75
C VAL A 125 10.61 -2.76 -26.60
N ALA A 126 11.10 -2.39 -25.42
CA ALA A 126 11.51 -1.03 -25.10
C ALA A 126 12.99 -0.99 -24.71
N TYR A 127 13.76 -0.17 -25.43
CA TYR A 127 15.19 0.05 -25.18
C TYR A 127 15.46 1.36 -24.44
N SER A 128 14.52 2.30 -24.54
CA SER A 128 14.60 3.61 -23.93
C SER A 128 13.18 4.12 -23.59
N ALA A 129 13.13 5.18 -22.78
CA ALA A 129 11.92 5.90 -22.42
C ALA A 129 11.33 6.76 -23.54
N LYS A 130 11.97 6.82 -24.71
CA LYS A 130 11.49 7.63 -25.84
C LYS A 130 10.44 6.83 -26.60
N TRP A 131 9.31 7.48 -26.89
CA TRP A 131 8.17 6.86 -27.59
C TRP A 131 8.55 6.25 -28.96
N GLY A 132 9.55 6.81 -29.64
CA GLY A 132 10.05 6.27 -30.91
C GLY A 132 10.90 5.01 -30.79
N ASP A 133 11.33 4.65 -29.58
CA ASP A 133 12.26 3.54 -29.31
C ASP A 133 11.53 2.33 -28.70
N VAL A 134 10.18 2.34 -28.77
CA VAL A 134 9.33 1.22 -28.36
C VAL A 134 8.78 0.57 -29.62
N GLU A 135 9.24 -0.65 -29.90
CA GLU A 135 8.77 -1.45 -31.03
C GLU A 135 7.55 -2.27 -30.62
N PHE A 136 6.52 -2.32 -31.46
CA PHE A 136 5.28 -3.06 -31.18
C PHE A 136 4.99 -4.12 -32.25
N ARG A 137 4.45 -5.27 -31.82
CA ARG A 137 3.95 -6.34 -32.69
C ARG A 137 2.55 -6.78 -32.29
N ASP A 138 1.74 -7.14 -33.27
CA ASP A 138 0.43 -7.81 -33.08
C ASP A 138 0.60 -9.30 -33.38
N TYR A 139 0.52 -10.15 -32.36
CA TYR A 139 0.70 -11.61 -32.50
C TYR A 139 -0.44 -12.27 -33.30
N ASN A 140 -1.56 -11.57 -33.52
CA ASN A 140 -2.66 -12.08 -34.34
C ASN A 140 -2.49 -11.76 -35.84
N LYS A 141 -1.48 -10.97 -36.22
CA LYS A 141 -1.14 -10.71 -37.62
C LYS A 141 0.11 -11.50 -37.97
N ALA A 142 0.17 -12.05 -39.20
CA ALA A 142 1.41 -12.62 -39.71
C ALA A 142 2.52 -11.57 -39.57
N HIS A 143 3.60 -11.95 -38.87
CA HIS A 143 4.68 -11.11 -38.35
C HIS A 143 4.85 -9.76 -39.08
N GLY A 144 4.41 -8.69 -38.43
CA GLY A 144 4.59 -7.32 -38.91
C GLY A 144 4.56 -6.33 -37.76
N ASP A 145 5.50 -5.39 -37.76
CA ASP A 145 5.53 -4.31 -36.80
C ASP A 145 4.29 -3.41 -36.99
N VAL A 146 3.70 -2.97 -35.89
CA VAL A 146 2.49 -2.15 -35.90
C VAL A 146 2.80 -0.78 -35.30
N PRO A 147 2.34 0.35 -35.89
CA PRO A 147 2.54 1.66 -35.29
C PRO A 147 1.98 1.74 -33.87
N GLY A 148 2.77 2.28 -32.93
CA GLY A 148 2.39 2.38 -31.51
C GLY A 148 1.06 3.13 -31.27
N ASP A 149 0.74 4.13 -32.10
CA ASP A 149 -0.54 4.85 -32.01
C ASP A 149 -1.76 3.96 -32.32
N SER A 150 -1.60 2.99 -33.24
CA SER A 150 -2.63 2.00 -33.54
C SER A 150 -2.87 1.08 -32.36
N VAL A 151 -1.80 0.57 -31.74
CA VAL A 151 -1.87 -0.25 -30.52
C VAL A 151 -2.52 0.55 -29.40
N GLY A 152 -2.10 1.80 -29.19
CA GLY A 152 -2.70 2.71 -28.23
C GLY A 152 -4.21 2.90 -28.45
N SER A 153 -4.65 3.08 -29.69
CA SER A 153 -6.08 3.18 -30.01
C SER A 153 -6.84 1.89 -29.73
N GLN A 154 -6.21 0.73 -29.91
CA GLN A 154 -6.84 -0.57 -29.66
C GLN A 154 -6.87 -0.90 -28.17
N LEU A 155 -5.81 -0.60 -27.41
CA LEU A 155 -5.78 -0.68 -25.95
C LEU A 155 -6.93 0.12 -25.33
N ARG A 156 -7.13 1.36 -25.79
CA ARG A 156 -8.25 2.20 -25.32
C ARG A 156 -9.65 1.66 -25.68
N LYS A 157 -9.76 0.78 -26.69
CA LYS A 157 -11.02 0.09 -27.04
C LYS A 157 -11.23 -1.16 -26.19
N LEU A 158 -10.15 -1.92 -25.95
CA LEU A 158 -10.17 -3.19 -25.21
C LEU A 158 -10.33 -2.96 -23.71
N ILE A 159 -9.62 -1.99 -23.16
CA ILE A 159 -9.85 -1.43 -21.83
C ILE A 159 -11.14 -0.61 -21.96
N LYS A 160 -12.30 -1.30 -21.90
CA LYS A 160 -13.62 -0.69 -22.02
C LYS A 160 -13.64 0.58 -21.17
N ARG A 161 -14.07 1.71 -21.76
CA ARG A 161 -14.38 2.95 -21.02
C ARG A 161 -15.51 2.70 -20.02
N ARG A 162 -15.23 2.02 -18.90
CA ARG A 162 -15.86 2.40 -17.64
C ARG A 162 -15.20 3.71 -17.25
N LYS A 163 -16.02 4.71 -16.94
CA LYS A 163 -15.53 6.00 -16.46
C LYS A 163 -14.53 5.72 -15.34
N PHE A 164 -13.42 6.44 -15.38
CA PHE A 164 -12.45 6.53 -14.31
C PHE A 164 -13.20 6.94 -13.04
N THR A 165 -13.51 5.97 -12.22
CA THR A 165 -13.80 6.13 -10.81
C THR A 165 -12.89 5.11 -10.17
N THR A 166 -12.22 5.46 -9.07
CA THR A 166 -11.97 4.41 -8.07
C THR A 166 -13.31 3.70 -7.83
N PRO A 167 -13.39 2.45 -7.36
CA PRO A 167 -14.69 1.78 -7.19
C PRO A 167 -15.76 2.61 -6.45
N SER A 168 -15.38 3.71 -5.80
CA SER A 168 -16.30 4.69 -5.26
C SER A 168 -16.10 6.16 -5.71
N GLY A 169 -14.92 6.65 -6.12
CA GLY A 169 -14.65 8.10 -6.28
C GLY A 169 -14.95 8.94 -5.01
N ILE A 170 -15.28 8.24 -3.94
CA ILE A 170 -15.80 8.61 -2.64
C ILE A 170 -14.74 8.02 -1.73
N SER A 171 -14.15 8.83 -0.85
CA SER A 171 -13.20 8.31 0.13
C SER A 171 -13.85 7.13 0.84
N ILE A 172 -13.11 6.07 1.16
CA ILE A 172 -13.68 5.00 1.99
C ILE A 172 -14.27 5.56 3.30
N PHE A 173 -13.68 6.67 3.77
CA PHE A 173 -14.22 7.47 4.85
C PHE A 173 -15.61 8.03 4.53
N ASP A 174 -15.78 8.69 3.38
CA ASP A 174 -17.07 9.23 2.97
C ASP A 174 -18.11 8.12 2.84
N ALA A 175 -17.76 6.96 2.27
CA ALA A 175 -18.68 5.82 2.17
C ALA A 175 -19.16 5.33 3.55
N VAL A 176 -18.26 5.33 4.54
CA VAL A 176 -18.53 4.92 5.92
C VAL A 176 -19.35 5.99 6.66
N VAL A 177 -18.93 7.25 6.61
CA VAL A 177 -19.53 8.37 7.34
C VAL A 177 -20.87 8.81 6.73
N GLU A 178 -21.03 8.72 5.42
CA GLU A 178 -22.31 8.96 4.74
C GLU A 178 -23.28 7.80 4.87
N SER A 179 -22.89 6.68 5.49
CA SER A 179 -23.81 5.57 5.71
C SER A 179 -24.94 5.97 6.65
N ALA A 180 -26.17 5.57 6.30
CA ALA A 180 -27.35 5.84 7.13
C ALA A 180 -27.25 5.20 8.52
N LEU A 181 -26.51 4.09 8.65
CA LEU A 181 -26.25 3.47 9.94
C LEU A 181 -25.30 4.31 10.79
N TYR A 182 -24.18 4.80 10.24
CA TYR A 182 -23.26 5.68 10.97
C TYR A 182 -23.98 6.90 11.54
N ARG A 183 -24.75 7.62 10.71
CA ARG A 183 -25.50 8.80 11.15
C ARG A 183 -26.46 8.51 12.31
N ARG A 184 -27.15 7.36 12.27
CA ARG A 184 -28.04 6.93 13.37
C ARG A 184 -27.24 6.64 14.63
N VAL A 185 -26.14 5.89 14.53
CA VAL A 185 -25.28 5.57 15.69
C VAL A 185 -24.73 6.86 16.31
N GLU A 186 -24.24 7.80 15.50
CA GLU A 186 -23.68 9.05 16.03
C GLU A 186 -24.74 10.02 16.59
N SER A 187 -25.98 9.93 16.15
CA SER A 187 -27.09 10.70 16.74
C SER A 187 -27.54 10.21 18.12
N ALA A 188 -27.18 8.98 18.49
CA ALA A 188 -27.56 8.41 19.78
C ALA A 188 -26.70 8.96 20.93
N LYS A 189 -27.34 9.18 22.09
CA LYS A 189 -26.73 9.86 23.23
C LYS A 189 -26.02 8.90 24.18
N THR A 190 -26.46 7.64 24.22
CA THR A 190 -25.91 6.63 25.13
C THR A 190 -25.27 5.47 24.39
N VAL A 191 -24.33 4.79 25.05
CA VAL A 191 -23.67 3.59 24.52
C VAL A 191 -24.70 2.48 24.28
N GLU A 192 -25.70 2.35 25.14
CA GLU A 192 -26.78 1.37 25.05
C GLU A 192 -27.68 1.62 23.83
N GLU A 193 -28.04 2.88 23.56
CA GLU A 193 -28.77 3.26 22.34
C GLU A 193 -27.96 2.93 21.09
N LYS A 194 -26.66 3.29 21.09
CA LYS A 194 -25.76 2.96 19.97
C LYS A 194 -25.74 1.45 19.70
N LYS A 195 -25.60 0.62 20.75
CA LYS A 195 -25.64 -0.85 20.63
C LYS A 195 -26.95 -1.34 20.02
N LYS A 196 -28.10 -0.80 20.44
CA LYS A 196 -29.42 -1.17 19.92
C LYS A 196 -29.59 -0.82 18.43
N ILE A 197 -29.07 0.34 18.00
CA ILE A 197 -29.08 0.75 16.60
C ILE A 197 -28.23 -0.21 15.76
N ILE A 198 -27.02 -0.54 16.24
CA ILE A 198 -26.11 -1.46 15.54
C ILE A 198 -26.73 -2.86 15.42
N SER A 199 -27.35 -3.38 16.48
CA SER A 199 -27.99 -4.70 16.45
C SER A 199 -29.20 -4.78 15.50
N SER A 200 -29.80 -3.65 15.13
CA SER A 200 -30.91 -3.57 14.18
C SER A 200 -30.50 -3.10 12.78
N GLY A 201 -29.19 -2.91 12.54
CA GLY A 201 -28.64 -2.51 11.25
C GLY A 201 -28.82 -3.57 10.18
N ARG A 202 -29.05 -3.14 8.93
CA ARG A 202 -29.11 -4.09 7.80
C ARG A 202 -27.71 -4.63 7.53
N LYS A 203 -27.63 -5.88 7.07
CA LYS A 203 -26.34 -6.55 6.75
C LYS A 203 -25.43 -5.68 5.88
N ALA A 204 -25.92 -5.13 4.77
CA ALA A 204 -25.11 -4.29 3.88
C ALA A 204 -24.55 -3.01 4.54
N GLU A 205 -25.29 -2.42 5.49
CA GLU A 205 -24.82 -1.25 6.24
C GLU A 205 -23.72 -1.65 7.23
N LEU A 206 -23.91 -2.80 7.90
CA LEU A 206 -22.91 -3.37 8.80
C LEU A 206 -21.64 -3.73 8.04
N ASP A 207 -21.74 -4.42 6.90
CA ASP A 207 -20.61 -4.80 6.05
C ASP A 207 -19.81 -3.57 5.59
N THR A 208 -20.48 -2.44 5.32
CA THR A 208 -19.81 -1.18 4.99
C THR A 208 -18.99 -0.64 6.17
N LEU A 209 -19.59 -0.62 7.37
CA LEU A 209 -18.87 -0.18 8.57
C LEU A 209 -17.72 -1.12 8.95
N LYS A 210 -17.88 -2.44 8.73
CA LYS A 210 -16.86 -3.45 9.04
C LYS A 210 -15.52 -3.21 8.37
N ILE A 211 -15.53 -2.52 7.22
CA ILE A 211 -14.27 -2.20 6.53
C ILE A 211 -13.38 -1.33 7.42
N LEU A 212 -13.97 -0.38 8.16
CA LEU A 212 -13.24 0.50 9.06
C LEU A 212 -13.16 -0.03 10.49
N TYR A 213 -14.22 -0.70 10.96
CA TYR A 213 -14.35 -1.13 12.35
C TYR A 213 -14.42 -2.65 12.43
N GLY A 214 -13.60 -3.29 13.27
CA GLY A 214 -13.71 -4.73 13.47
C GLY A 214 -15.05 -5.15 14.07
N ASP A 215 -15.45 -6.40 13.84
CA ASP A 215 -16.75 -6.94 14.26
C ASP A 215 -17.08 -6.72 15.73
N ASN A 216 -16.09 -6.93 16.60
CA ASN A 216 -16.26 -6.70 18.02
C ASN A 216 -16.19 -5.22 18.39
N THR A 217 -15.36 -4.42 17.72
CA THR A 217 -15.31 -2.96 17.94
C THR A 217 -16.69 -2.37 17.69
N LEU A 218 -17.30 -2.76 16.56
CA LEU A 218 -18.64 -2.36 16.19
C LEU A 218 -19.66 -2.66 17.30
N ARG A 219 -19.65 -3.87 17.84
CA ARG A 219 -20.68 -4.32 18.79
C ARG A 219 -20.42 -3.91 20.22
N SER A 220 -19.17 -3.94 20.66
CA SER A 220 -18.79 -3.80 22.07
C SER A 220 -18.28 -2.42 22.45
N ARG A 221 -17.74 -1.66 21.48
CA ARG A 221 -17.10 -0.36 21.69
C ARG A 221 -17.64 0.74 20.75
N PRO A 222 -18.95 1.00 20.72
CA PRO A 222 -19.51 2.06 19.89
C PRO A 222 -19.12 3.48 20.35
N ASP A 223 -18.57 3.61 21.56
CA ASP A 223 -17.85 4.82 22.01
C ASP A 223 -16.66 5.15 21.11
N LEU A 224 -16.06 4.13 20.46
CA LEU A 224 -14.92 4.30 19.58
C LEU A 224 -15.28 4.66 18.13
N PHE A 225 -16.56 4.79 17.78
CA PHE A 225 -16.97 5.07 16.40
C PHE A 225 -16.36 6.37 15.87
N LEU A 226 -16.76 7.50 16.46
CA LEU A 226 -16.22 8.80 16.11
C LEU A 226 -14.69 8.80 16.18
N PRO A 227 -14.03 8.35 17.27
CA PRO A 227 -12.59 8.43 17.38
C PRO A 227 -11.81 7.68 16.30
N ILE A 228 -12.29 6.51 15.90
CA ILE A 228 -11.70 5.75 14.81
C ILE A 228 -11.99 6.41 13.46
N ALA A 229 -13.21 6.90 13.22
CA ALA A 229 -13.59 7.58 11.98
C ALA A 229 -12.62 8.73 11.66
N VAL A 230 -12.43 9.65 12.61
CA VAL A 230 -11.55 10.80 12.36
C VAL A 230 -10.09 10.40 12.37
N THR A 231 -9.68 9.37 13.12
CA THR A 231 -8.32 8.82 12.98
C THR A 231 -8.07 8.40 11.53
N ALA A 232 -9.00 7.67 10.92
CA ALA A 232 -8.91 7.26 9.53
C ALA A 232 -8.94 8.46 8.57
N TRP A 233 -9.85 9.42 8.79
CA TRP A 233 -9.90 10.66 8.00
C TRP A 233 -8.58 11.44 8.05
N CYS A 234 -8.02 11.64 9.23
CA CYS A 234 -6.74 12.32 9.39
C CYS A 234 -5.62 11.58 8.65
N LEU A 235 -5.61 10.25 8.70
CA LEU A 235 -4.61 9.46 7.98
C LEU A 235 -4.79 9.53 6.46
N TYR A 236 -6.03 9.51 5.97
CA TYR A 236 -6.33 9.40 4.53
C TYR A 236 -6.41 10.74 3.81
N GLU A 237 -6.97 11.77 4.45
CA GLU A 237 -7.28 13.04 3.79
C GLU A 237 -6.31 14.16 4.16
N LEU A 238 -5.75 14.16 5.38
CA LEU A 238 -4.98 15.30 5.85
C LEU A 238 -3.58 15.36 5.19
N PRO A 239 -3.23 16.41 4.44
CA PRO A 239 -1.94 16.47 3.75
C PRO A 239 -0.79 16.63 4.75
N LEU A 240 0.27 15.86 4.55
CA LEU A 240 1.55 16.13 5.21
C LEU A 240 2.34 17.21 4.45
N PRO A 241 3.09 18.08 5.15
CA PRO A 241 3.83 19.16 4.50
C PRO A 241 4.99 18.63 3.65
N VAL A 242 4.77 18.53 2.34
CA VAL A 242 5.75 18.05 1.35
C VAL A 242 6.97 18.97 1.27
N ARG A 243 8.16 18.36 1.14
CA ARG A 243 9.48 19.00 1.13
C ARG A 243 9.84 19.80 2.38
N LYS A 244 9.01 19.76 3.43
CA LYS A 244 9.35 20.30 4.74
C LYS A 244 9.81 19.17 5.64
N SER A 245 11.01 19.34 6.20
CA SER A 245 11.50 18.44 7.23
C SER A 245 10.81 18.76 8.55
N SER A 246 10.31 17.73 9.23
CA SER A 246 9.98 17.87 10.63
C SER A 246 11.27 17.97 11.44
N LYS A 247 11.58 19.18 11.90
CA LYS A 247 12.71 19.43 12.80
C LYS A 247 12.65 18.55 14.05
N THR A 248 11.44 18.27 14.54
CA THR A 248 11.19 17.49 15.76
C THR A 248 11.40 15.99 15.57
N PHE A 249 11.19 15.47 14.36
CA PHE A 249 11.20 14.02 14.12
C PHE A 249 12.33 13.54 13.20
N GLY A 250 13.03 14.44 12.51
CA GLY A 250 14.11 14.09 11.58
C GLY A 250 13.61 13.52 10.25
N PHE A 251 12.30 13.47 10.02
CA PHE A 251 11.71 13.02 8.76
C PHE A 251 11.50 14.18 7.79
N GLN A 252 11.66 13.92 6.50
CA GLN A 252 11.24 14.83 5.43
C GLN A 252 10.29 14.10 4.49
N VAL A 253 9.08 14.62 4.32
CA VAL A 253 8.14 14.06 3.34
C VAL A 253 8.60 14.49 1.93
N LEU A 254 8.97 13.52 1.10
CA LEU A 254 9.43 13.77 -0.26
C LEU A 254 8.24 13.84 -1.23
N GLU A 255 7.32 12.88 -1.12
CA GLU A 255 6.10 12.80 -1.92
C GLU A 255 4.96 12.16 -1.11
N ASP A 256 3.75 12.70 -1.26
CA ASP A 256 2.51 12.01 -0.91
C ASP A 256 2.08 11.20 -2.14
N LYS A 257 1.99 9.88 -1.99
CA LYS A 257 1.63 8.96 -3.07
C LYS A 257 0.13 8.71 -3.12
N GLY A 258 -0.64 9.33 -2.23
CA GLY A 258 -2.08 9.17 -2.15
C GLY A 258 -2.48 7.82 -1.54
N ILE A 259 -3.74 7.49 -1.75
CA ILE A 259 -4.38 6.27 -1.25
C ILE A 259 -4.41 5.26 -2.39
N ASP A 260 -4.00 4.03 -2.10
CA ASP A 260 -4.10 2.91 -3.03
C ASP A 260 -4.50 1.63 -2.30
N TRP A 261 -5.04 0.67 -3.04
CA TRP A 261 -5.28 -0.67 -2.51
C TRP A 261 -3.95 -1.42 -2.35
N PHE A 262 -3.73 -1.96 -1.17
CA PHE A 262 -2.49 -2.65 -0.84
C PHE A 262 -2.77 -3.84 0.08
N SER A 263 -1.90 -4.84 0.03
CA SER A 263 -1.97 -5.96 0.96
C SER A 263 -0.58 -6.27 1.51
N ASN A 264 -0.49 -6.31 2.84
CA ASN A 264 0.64 -6.90 3.55
C ASN A 264 0.23 -8.25 4.10
N SER A 265 1.11 -9.23 4.01
CA SER A 265 0.93 -10.52 4.64
C SER A 265 2.13 -10.85 5.52
N ASN A 266 2.00 -11.88 6.35
CA ASN A 266 3.11 -12.44 7.11
C ASN A 266 3.24 -13.94 6.87
N ALA A 267 4.39 -14.50 7.26
CA ALA A 267 4.67 -15.93 7.15
C ALA A 267 3.72 -16.83 7.96
N GLY A 268 2.97 -16.25 8.91
CA GLY A 268 1.96 -16.96 9.71
C GLY A 268 0.57 -17.01 9.07
N GLY A 269 0.43 -16.63 7.79
CA GLY A 269 -0.83 -16.66 7.05
C GLY A 269 -1.77 -15.48 7.35
N GLY A 270 -1.36 -14.52 8.17
CA GLY A 270 -2.09 -13.27 8.36
C GLY A 270 -1.96 -12.37 7.14
N SER A 271 -3.06 -11.76 6.73
CA SER A 271 -3.13 -10.82 5.60
C SER A 271 -3.91 -9.57 6.00
N TRP A 272 -3.48 -8.42 5.52
CA TRP A 272 -4.09 -7.10 5.76
C TRP A 272 -4.32 -6.37 4.44
N PRO A 273 -5.21 -6.89 3.58
CA PRO A 273 -5.63 -6.19 2.38
C PRO A 273 -6.51 -5.00 2.78
N GLY A 274 -6.35 -3.87 2.10
CA GLY A 274 -7.15 -2.69 2.35
C GLY A 274 -6.60 -1.47 1.64
N TYR A 275 -7.21 -0.32 1.93
CA TYR A 275 -6.68 0.95 1.47
C TYR A 275 -5.57 1.43 2.40
N TYR A 276 -4.47 1.87 1.80
CA TYR A 276 -3.35 2.45 2.49
C TYR A 276 -3.01 3.80 1.87
N ARG A 277 -2.79 4.82 2.72
CA ARG A 277 -2.14 6.04 2.25
C ARG A 277 -0.64 5.89 2.38
N SER A 278 0.07 6.19 1.30
CA SER A 278 1.52 5.99 1.20
C SER A 278 2.27 7.32 1.12
N PHE A 279 3.36 7.44 1.88
CA PHE A 279 4.27 8.58 1.83
C PHE A 279 5.68 8.09 1.54
N LEU A 280 6.31 8.70 0.54
CA LEU A 280 7.74 8.60 0.35
C LEU A 280 8.42 9.64 1.23
N VAL A 281 9.25 9.18 2.16
CA VAL A 281 9.91 10.03 3.15
C VAL A 281 11.41 9.77 3.16
N LYS A 282 12.19 10.80 3.51
CA LYS A 282 13.55 10.63 3.97
C LYS A 282 13.50 10.47 5.50
N ASP A 283 13.97 9.34 5.99
CA ASP A 283 13.99 9.01 7.42
C ASP A 283 15.14 9.74 8.16
N PRO A 284 15.24 9.62 9.50
CA PRO A 284 16.30 10.26 10.27
C PRO A 284 17.73 9.84 9.91
N ASP A 285 17.91 8.67 9.29
CA ASP A 285 19.23 8.22 8.80
C ASP A 285 19.55 8.80 7.42
N GLY A 286 18.63 9.57 6.86
CA GLY A 286 18.74 10.15 5.53
C GLY A 286 18.36 9.18 4.40
N SER A 287 17.77 8.03 4.73
CA SER A 287 17.36 7.02 3.76
C SER A 287 15.94 7.27 3.26
N ALA A 288 15.72 7.13 1.96
CA ALA A 288 14.40 7.14 1.37
C ALA A 288 13.65 5.86 1.75
N GLN A 289 12.44 6.02 2.28
CA GLN A 289 11.58 4.96 2.79
C GLN A 289 10.12 5.22 2.43
N VAL A 290 9.34 4.15 2.32
CA VAL A 290 7.89 4.25 2.11
C VAL A 290 7.20 3.92 3.42
N TYR A 291 6.43 4.88 3.94
CA TYR A 291 5.56 4.67 5.10
C TYR A 291 4.13 4.61 4.63
N ARG A 292 3.39 3.60 5.09
CA ARG A 292 1.97 3.45 4.77
C ARG A 292 1.13 3.36 6.01
N PHE A 293 -0.03 4.01 5.94
CA PHE A 293 -1.00 4.04 7.02
C PHE A 293 -2.30 3.42 6.54
N SER A 294 -2.88 2.55 7.36
CA SER A 294 -4.23 2.04 7.16
C SER A 294 -4.95 1.93 8.49
N VAL A 295 -6.26 2.13 8.45
CA VAL A 295 -7.18 1.71 9.50
C VAL A 295 -8.13 0.70 8.88
N CYS A 296 -8.24 -0.48 9.48
CA CYS A 296 -9.08 -1.55 8.98
C CYS A 296 -9.72 -2.34 10.13
N GLY A 297 -10.95 -2.78 9.91
CA GLY A 297 -11.59 -3.77 10.75
C GLY A 297 -11.00 -5.16 10.53
N CYS A 298 -10.94 -5.94 11.60
CA CYS A 298 -10.73 -7.38 11.55
C CYS A 298 -12.00 -8.07 12.03
N ASP A 299 -12.48 -9.03 11.25
CA ASP A 299 -13.69 -9.79 11.55
C ASP A 299 -13.47 -10.80 12.68
N ASP A 300 -14.59 -11.25 13.25
CA ASP A 300 -14.58 -12.44 14.09
C ASP A 300 -14.19 -13.65 13.25
N ILE A 301 -13.28 -14.47 13.77
CA ILE A 301 -12.96 -15.78 13.22
C ILE A 301 -13.56 -16.81 14.17
N ASN A 302 -14.46 -17.66 13.67
CA ASN A 302 -15.11 -18.69 14.47
C ASN A 302 -14.79 -20.07 13.90
N ALA A 303 -14.28 -20.96 14.76
CA ALA A 303 -13.97 -22.34 14.45
C ALA A 303 -13.07 -22.53 13.21
N ASP A 304 -12.18 -21.57 12.93
CA ASP A 304 -11.21 -21.73 11.85
C ASP A 304 -10.19 -22.81 12.21
N LYS A 305 -9.91 -23.70 11.26
CA LYS A 305 -9.02 -24.85 11.42
C LYS A 305 -7.60 -24.46 11.87
N TYR A 306 -7.14 -23.27 11.49
CA TYR A 306 -5.77 -22.80 11.73
C TYR A 306 -5.71 -21.70 12.79
N PHE A 307 -6.70 -20.81 12.81
CA PHE A 307 -6.70 -19.62 13.66
C PHE A 307 -7.61 -19.73 14.88
N GLY A 308 -8.44 -20.78 14.97
CA GLY A 308 -9.36 -21.03 16.07
C GLY A 308 -10.44 -19.97 16.18
N ASN A 309 -10.80 -19.61 17.42
CA ASN A 309 -11.71 -18.51 17.71
C ASN A 309 -10.93 -17.22 17.94
N ARG A 310 -11.24 -16.17 17.19
CA ARG A 310 -10.73 -14.82 17.40
C ARG A 310 -11.86 -13.82 17.38
N VAL A 311 -11.90 -12.99 18.40
CA VAL A 311 -12.78 -11.84 18.45
C VAL A 311 -12.19 -10.75 17.55
N GLY A 312 -13.02 -10.14 16.71
CA GLY A 312 -12.64 -9.06 15.81
C GLY A 312 -12.14 -7.84 16.57
N TYR A 313 -11.50 -6.90 15.89
CA TYR A 313 -10.99 -5.66 16.47
C TYR A 313 -10.63 -4.68 15.36
N THR A 314 -10.45 -3.41 15.71
CA THR A 314 -10.00 -2.39 14.76
C THR A 314 -8.50 -2.19 14.88
N MET A 315 -7.81 -2.18 13.74
CA MET A 315 -6.38 -1.95 13.68
C MET A 315 -6.03 -0.65 12.99
N LEU A 316 -5.05 0.05 13.56
CA LEU A 316 -4.20 1.01 12.86
C LEU A 316 -2.89 0.32 12.50
N ILE A 317 -2.52 0.40 11.22
CA ILE A 317 -1.32 -0.23 10.67
C ILE A 317 -0.35 0.86 10.21
N VAL A 318 0.92 0.70 10.57
CA VAL A 318 2.04 1.42 9.96
C VAL A 318 2.96 0.40 9.29
N ALA A 319 2.99 0.41 7.96
CA ALA A 319 3.86 -0.45 7.18
C ALA A 319 5.07 0.31 6.64
N ILE A 320 6.19 -0.39 6.55
CA ILE A 320 7.44 0.11 5.99
C ILE A 320 7.91 -0.88 4.93
N ASP A 321 8.46 -0.38 3.83
CA ASP A 321 9.15 -1.22 2.86
C ASP A 321 10.59 -1.52 3.28
N ASP A 322 10.96 -2.79 3.36
CA ASP A 322 12.34 -3.23 3.34
C ASP A 322 12.77 -3.58 1.90
N LEU A 323 13.88 -3.01 1.41
CA LEU A 323 14.38 -3.24 0.04
C LEU A 323 14.66 -4.72 -0.22
N ASP A 324 15.29 -5.39 0.75
CA ASP A 324 15.81 -6.75 0.58
C ASP A 324 14.88 -7.80 1.19
N LEU A 325 14.09 -7.44 2.21
CA LEU A 325 13.17 -8.36 2.91
C LEU A 325 11.71 -8.18 2.53
N GLY A 326 11.44 -7.27 1.61
CA GLY A 326 10.09 -6.89 1.23
C GLY A 326 9.39 -6.05 2.29
N ARG A 327 8.10 -5.85 2.08
CA ARG A 327 7.21 -5.05 2.93
C ARG A 327 6.86 -5.76 4.23
N HIS A 328 6.80 -5.02 5.33
CA HIS A 328 6.28 -5.53 6.60
C HIS A 328 5.45 -4.48 7.35
N ASN A 329 4.55 -4.98 8.20
CA ASN A 329 3.86 -4.14 9.17
C ASN A 329 4.81 -3.85 10.33
N SER A 330 5.36 -2.64 10.37
CA SER A 330 6.23 -2.23 11.47
C SER A 330 5.44 -2.08 12.77
N LEU A 331 4.24 -1.49 12.70
CA LEU A 331 3.30 -1.35 13.80
C LEU A 331 1.92 -1.89 13.39
N GLN A 332 1.34 -2.69 14.29
CA GLN A 332 -0.04 -3.16 14.25
C GLN A 332 -0.65 -2.80 15.59
N LEU A 333 -1.53 -1.81 15.60
CA LEU A 333 -2.04 -1.17 16.81
C LEU A 333 -3.53 -1.42 16.93
N ARG A 334 -3.97 -2.17 17.94
CA ARG A 334 -5.39 -2.38 18.22
C ARG A 334 -5.98 -1.12 18.83
N LEU A 335 -6.83 -0.41 18.09
CA LEU A 335 -7.43 0.84 18.55
C LEU A 335 -8.34 0.59 19.76
N ASP A 336 -9.03 -0.55 19.82
CA ASP A 336 -9.86 -0.97 20.97
C ASP A 336 -9.11 -1.01 22.31
N THR A 337 -7.80 -1.26 22.25
CA THR A 337 -6.93 -1.40 23.42
C THR A 337 -6.17 -0.11 23.72
N PHE A 338 -5.76 0.62 22.68
CA PHE A 338 -4.74 1.65 22.79
C PHE A 338 -5.26 3.07 22.56
N LEU A 339 -6.51 3.21 22.15
CA LEU A 339 -7.21 4.49 22.04
C LEU A 339 -8.11 4.66 23.28
N GLU A 340 -7.68 5.55 24.16
CA GLU A 340 -8.30 5.78 25.47
C GLU A 340 -8.87 7.20 25.53
N GLU A 341 -10.00 7.37 26.21
CA GLU A 341 -10.54 8.68 26.52
C GLU A 341 -9.65 9.38 27.57
N SER A 342 -9.51 10.69 27.45
CA SER A 342 -8.73 11.53 28.35
C SER A 342 -9.41 12.89 28.54
N MET A 343 -8.94 13.69 29.49
CA MET A 343 -9.47 15.05 29.68
C MET A 343 -9.38 15.87 28.38
N GLY A 344 -10.54 16.14 27.78
CA GLY A 344 -10.67 16.92 26.54
C GLY A 344 -10.42 16.13 25.25
N GLY A 345 -10.65 14.82 25.23
CA GLY A 345 -10.72 14.02 23.99
C GLY A 345 -9.91 12.71 24.06
N TRP A 346 -9.46 12.23 22.91
CA TRP A 346 -8.88 10.88 22.79
C TRP A 346 -7.36 10.87 22.76
N LYS A 347 -6.75 9.83 23.32
CA LYS A 347 -5.30 9.65 23.41
C LYS A 347 -4.90 8.29 22.87
N LEU A 348 -3.95 8.27 21.95
CA LEU A 348 -3.39 7.05 21.36
C LEU A 348 -2.03 6.74 22.03
N THR A 349 -1.90 5.52 22.54
CA THR A 349 -0.67 5.05 23.18
C THR A 349 -0.23 3.68 22.66
N HIS A 350 0.90 3.16 23.11
CA HIS A 350 1.29 1.77 22.88
C HIS A 350 2.24 1.30 23.99
N ASP A 351 2.32 -0.01 24.21
CA ASP A 351 2.93 -0.56 25.43
C ASP A 351 4.32 -1.20 25.19
N GLY A 352 4.82 -1.12 23.96
CA GLY A 352 6.11 -1.68 23.56
C GLY A 352 6.04 -3.09 23.01
N THR A 353 4.89 -3.75 23.03
CA THR A 353 4.77 -5.14 22.55
C THR A 353 5.10 -5.26 21.07
N MET A 354 5.98 -6.20 20.72
CA MET A 354 6.33 -6.47 19.32
C MET A 354 6.94 -7.86 19.10
N THR A 355 6.94 -8.26 17.84
CA THR A 355 7.70 -9.41 17.31
C THR A 355 8.77 -8.93 16.33
N ALA A 356 9.87 -9.69 16.26
CA ALA A 356 10.98 -9.48 15.34
C ALA A 356 11.01 -10.59 14.27
N GLY A 357 9.93 -10.70 13.49
CA GLY A 357 9.84 -11.71 12.42
C GLY A 357 10.01 -13.13 12.95
N ALA A 358 10.84 -13.93 12.29
CA ALA A 358 11.13 -15.32 12.66
C ALA A 358 11.82 -15.47 14.02
N THR A 359 12.43 -14.40 14.55
CA THR A 359 13.07 -14.39 15.88
C THR A 359 12.04 -14.39 17.03
N GLY A 360 10.75 -14.22 16.72
CA GLY A 360 9.67 -14.29 17.71
C GLY A 360 9.48 -13.00 18.52
N ALA A 361 8.94 -13.13 19.72
CA ALA A 361 8.58 -12.00 20.58
C ALA A 361 9.81 -11.29 21.16
N VAL A 362 9.74 -9.95 21.23
CA VAL A 362 10.79 -9.11 21.85
C VAL A 362 10.34 -8.69 23.24
N LYS A 363 11.24 -8.81 24.24
CA LYS A 363 10.98 -8.29 25.60
C LYS A 363 10.65 -6.79 25.53
N ARG A 364 9.54 -6.39 26.15
CA ARG A 364 9.04 -5.01 26.13
C ARG A 364 10.09 -3.99 26.59
N ASP A 365 10.86 -4.32 27.62
CA ASP A 365 11.90 -3.43 28.17
C ASP A 365 12.97 -3.06 27.14
N ILE A 366 13.30 -3.96 26.21
CA ILE A 366 14.24 -3.65 25.12
C ILE A 366 13.67 -2.54 24.24
N VAL A 367 12.37 -2.66 23.90
CA VAL A 367 11.68 -1.68 23.06
C VAL A 367 11.55 -0.35 23.77
N LEU A 368 11.10 -0.35 25.03
CA LEU A 368 10.93 0.87 25.83
C LEU A 368 12.28 1.55 26.11
N SER A 369 13.35 0.78 26.34
CA SER A 369 14.70 1.32 26.49
C SER A 369 15.18 1.98 25.20
N LYS A 370 14.92 1.39 24.03
CA LYS A 370 15.24 2.01 22.74
C LYS A 370 14.44 3.28 22.49
N VAL A 371 13.16 3.30 22.87
CA VAL A 371 12.34 4.52 22.83
C VAL A 371 12.93 5.58 23.76
N LYS A 372 13.28 5.24 25.01
CA LYS A 372 13.87 6.19 25.96
C LYS A 372 15.22 6.72 25.48
N GLN A 373 16.02 5.89 24.82
CA GLN A 373 17.32 6.28 24.25
C GLN A 373 17.16 7.29 23.11
N LEU A 374 16.26 7.02 22.16
CA LEU A 374 16.14 7.82 20.94
C LEU A 374 15.18 9.00 21.09
N ARG A 375 14.13 8.84 21.90
CA ARG A 375 12.98 9.74 22.05
C ARG A 375 12.37 9.67 23.46
N PRO A 376 13.11 10.09 24.50
CA PRO A 376 12.62 10.05 25.88
C PRO A 376 11.34 10.86 26.08
N ASP A 377 11.15 11.93 25.31
CA ASP A 377 9.96 12.78 25.28
C ASP A 377 8.67 12.05 24.84
N ARG A 378 8.78 10.79 24.38
CA ARG A 378 7.67 9.96 23.92
C ARG A 378 7.29 8.84 24.89
N LEU A 379 7.98 8.70 26.02
CA LEU A 379 7.66 7.71 27.02
C LEU A 379 7.03 8.39 28.25
N CYS A 380 5.83 7.97 28.63
CA CYS A 380 5.16 8.42 29.84
C CYS A 380 4.42 7.23 30.46
N ASP A 381 4.61 7.00 31.76
CA ASP A 381 4.02 5.86 32.51
C ASP A 381 4.22 4.51 31.81
N SER A 382 5.44 4.26 31.31
CA SER A 382 5.79 3.04 30.56
C SER A 382 4.96 2.81 29.28
N LYS A 383 4.20 3.81 28.82
CA LYS A 383 3.48 3.83 27.54
C LYS A 383 4.14 4.81 26.57
N VAL A 384 4.29 4.37 25.33
CA VAL A 384 4.71 5.21 24.20
C VAL A 384 3.55 6.10 23.79
N GLN A 385 3.79 7.41 23.69
CA GLN A 385 2.78 8.43 23.43
C GLN A 385 2.69 8.74 21.93
N LEU A 386 1.62 8.28 21.28
CA LEU A 386 1.48 8.31 19.82
C LEU A 386 0.66 9.49 19.27
N GLY A 387 -0.12 10.18 20.10
CA GLY A 387 -0.82 11.42 19.71
C GLY A 387 -2.31 11.41 20.04
N SER A 388 -3.06 12.34 19.42
CA SER A 388 -4.50 12.49 19.60
C SER A 388 -5.18 12.76 18.25
N PRO A 389 -6.21 12.01 17.86
CA PRO A 389 -6.84 12.16 16.55
C PRO A 389 -7.82 13.35 16.38
N PHE A 390 -7.98 14.25 17.37
CA PHE A 390 -9.16 15.16 17.38
C PHE A 390 -8.93 16.65 17.62
N ARG A 391 -7.73 17.06 17.99
CA ARG A 391 -7.57 18.41 18.52
C ARG A 391 -7.46 19.47 17.44
N THR A 392 -6.69 19.20 16.38
CA THR A 392 -6.43 20.10 15.25
C THR A 392 -5.75 19.34 14.12
N ASN A 393 -5.72 19.91 12.91
CA ASN A 393 -4.86 19.42 11.82
C ASN A 393 -3.39 19.29 12.26
N ALA A 394 -2.89 20.22 13.07
CA ALA A 394 -1.54 20.16 13.59
C ALA A 394 -1.31 18.93 14.49
N ALA A 395 -2.27 18.59 15.36
CA ALA A 395 -2.20 17.41 16.21
C ALA A 395 -2.25 16.10 15.42
N ALA A 396 -3.05 16.06 14.35
CA ALA A 396 -3.11 14.91 13.45
C ALA A 396 -1.80 14.71 12.66
N VAL A 397 -1.23 15.79 12.11
CA VAL A 397 0.10 15.76 11.48
C VAL A 397 1.17 15.31 12.48
N ASP A 398 1.14 15.83 13.71
CA ASP A 398 2.06 15.42 14.79
C ASP A 398 1.90 13.92 15.12
N MET A 399 0.66 13.41 15.22
CA MET A 399 0.37 11.98 15.41
C MET A 399 0.96 11.12 14.28
N MET A 400 0.81 11.52 13.02
CA MET A 400 1.39 10.80 11.88
C MET A 400 2.92 10.72 11.98
N PHE A 401 3.60 11.82 12.32
CA PHE A 401 5.04 11.79 12.52
C PHE A 401 5.47 10.99 13.75
N ARG A 402 4.69 10.98 14.84
CA ARG A 402 4.95 10.11 16.00
C ARG A 402 4.83 8.63 15.63
N LEU A 403 3.83 8.27 14.84
CA LEU A 403 3.66 6.91 14.32
C LEU A 403 4.85 6.51 13.43
N MET A 404 5.30 7.37 12.51
CA MET A 404 6.52 7.13 11.71
C MET A 404 7.75 6.95 12.60
N CYS A 405 7.93 7.84 13.58
CA CYS A 405 9.04 7.79 14.51
C CYS A 405 9.04 6.50 15.33
N TYR A 406 7.87 6.06 15.82
CA TYR A 406 7.79 4.84 16.60
C TYR A 406 8.02 3.59 15.75
N ALA A 407 7.50 3.57 14.51
CA ALA A 407 7.78 2.50 13.56
C ALA A 407 9.28 2.42 13.19
N TYR A 408 9.95 3.56 12.99
CA TYR A 408 11.40 3.63 12.82
C TYR A 408 12.16 3.03 14.01
N ILE A 409 11.81 3.40 15.25
CA ILE A 409 12.44 2.85 16.45
C ILE A 409 12.25 1.32 16.53
N ARG A 410 11.05 0.83 16.23
CA ARG A 410 10.75 -0.61 16.20
C ARG A 410 11.60 -1.34 15.16
N ASP A 411 11.78 -0.77 13.98
CA ASP A 411 12.63 -1.37 12.94
C ASP A 411 14.11 -1.37 13.33
N LYS A 412 14.59 -0.36 14.06
CA LYS A 412 15.93 -0.41 14.67
C LYS A 412 16.07 -1.56 15.66
N VAL A 413 15.09 -1.78 16.53
CA VAL A 413 15.09 -2.95 17.44
C VAL A 413 15.13 -4.26 16.64
N ARG A 414 14.37 -4.38 15.55
CA ARG A 414 14.40 -5.57 14.67
C ARG A 414 15.75 -5.76 14.00
N SER A 415 16.43 -4.68 13.59
CA SER A 415 17.75 -4.75 13.00
C SER A 415 18.81 -5.18 14.03
N ASP A 416 18.78 -4.58 15.22
CA ASP A 416 19.70 -4.93 16.32
C ASP A 416 19.55 -6.41 16.70
N LYS A 417 18.31 -6.91 16.76
CA LYS A 417 18.02 -8.33 17.05
C LYS A 417 18.43 -9.32 15.95
N ARG A 418 18.57 -8.86 14.71
CA ARG A 418 19.05 -9.71 13.60
C ARG A 418 20.58 -9.79 13.55
N LYS A 419 21.27 -8.83 14.17
CA LYS A 419 22.74 -8.74 14.21
C LYS A 419 23.34 -9.38 15.47
N ALA A 420 22.56 -9.48 16.53
CA ALA A 420 22.89 -10.20 17.76
C ALA A 420 22.56 -11.69 17.60
#